data_AF-A0A2V6DGU8-F1
#
_entry.id   AF-A0A2V6DGU8-F1
#
_cell.length_a   1.000
_cell.length_b   1.000
_cell.length_c   1.000
_cell.angle_alpha   90.00
_cell.angle_beta   90.00
_cell.angle_gamma   90.00
#
_symmetry.space_group_name_H-M   'P 1'
#
loop_
_entity.id
_entity.type
_entity.pdbx_description
1 polymer ?
#
loop_
_entity_poly.entity_id
_entity_poly.type
_entity_poly.pdbx_seq_one_letter_code
_entity_poly.pdbx_strand_id
1 'polypeptide(L)'
;MAASHRSTIAALALLCALALAIFADLLFGGGPRVLGHSASDLFLQYFAWRDFGFRELAKGNLALWNPHIFSGAPYLGGMQGAQLYPPNWIF
;
A
#
# COMPACT_ATOMS: atom_id res chain seq x y z
N MET A 1 -18.54 34.76 4.38
CA MET A 1 -17.84 35.06 5.64
C MET A 1 -16.54 34.27 5.64
N ALA A 2 -15.38 34.92 5.49
CA ALA A 2 -14.09 34.22 5.32
C ALA A 2 -13.68 33.57 6.65
N ALA A 3 -13.28 32.29 6.63
CA ALA A 3 -12.81 31.60 7.82
C ALA A 3 -11.54 32.28 8.37
N SER A 4 -11.46 32.46 9.69
CA SER A 4 -10.27 33.05 10.32
C SER A 4 -9.09 32.06 10.22
N HIS A 5 -7.86 32.59 10.09
CA HIS A 5 -6.66 31.75 10.06
C HIS A 5 -6.55 30.82 11.28
N ARG A 6 -7.01 31.28 12.45
CA ARG A 6 -7.04 30.49 13.70
C ARG A 6 -8.02 29.31 13.61
N SER A 7 -9.22 29.54 13.08
CA SER A 7 -10.20 28.46 12.87
C SER A 7 -9.71 27.44 11.83
N THR A 8 -9.00 27.89 10.79
CA THR A 8 -8.40 26.98 9.80
C THR A 8 -7.32 26.10 10.43
N ILE A 9 -6.41 26.70 11.22
CA ILE A 9 -5.39 25.93 11.94
C ILE A 9 -6.03 24.92 12.89
N ALA A 10 -7.04 25.33 13.67
CA ALA A 10 -7.74 24.44 14.58
C ALA A 10 -8.41 23.27 13.85
N ALA A 11 -9.05 23.54 12.71
CA ALA A 11 -9.68 22.50 11.87
C ALA A 11 -8.64 21.52 11.30
N LEU A 12 -7.51 22.02 10.78
CA LEU A 12 -6.43 21.17 10.27
C LEU A 12 -5.78 20.33 11.36
N ALA A 13 -5.56 20.91 12.55
CA ALA A 13 -5.04 20.19 13.71
C ALA A 13 -6.00 19.08 14.15
N LEU A 14 -7.30 19.36 14.21
CA LEU A 14 -8.32 18.36 14.53
C LEU A 14 -8.37 17.25 13.47
N LEU A 15 -8.32 17.60 12.18
CA LEU A 15 -8.29 16.62 11.09
C LEU A 15 -7.05 15.72 11.20
N CYS A 16 -5.88 16.29 11.46
CA CYS A 16 -4.65 15.54 11.66
C CYS A 16 -4.75 14.60 12.88
N ALA A 17 -5.27 15.10 14.01
CA ALA A 17 -5.46 14.29 15.21
C ALA A 17 -6.43 13.13 14.96
N LEU A 18 -7.53 13.37 14.25
CA LEU A 18 -8.48 12.32 13.86
C LEU A 18 -7.85 11.29 12.93
N ALA A 19 -7.09 11.73 11.92
CA ALA A 19 -6.38 10.82 11.02
C ALA A 19 -5.38 9.95 11.80
N LEU A 20 -4.59 10.55 12.70
CA LEU A 20 -3.66 9.82 13.55
C LEU A 20 -4.38 8.83 14.46
N ALA A 21 -5.53 9.20 15.03
CA ALA A 21 -6.33 8.30 15.86
C ALA A 21 -6.89 7.12 15.06
N ILE A 22 -7.44 7.36 13.87
CA ILE A 22 -7.98 6.31 12.98
C ILE A 22 -6.88 5.31 12.56
N PHE A 23 -5.67 5.80 12.31
CA PHE A 23 -4.54 4.96 11.89
C PHE A 23 -3.58 4.61 13.03
N ALA A 24 -3.95 4.83 14.29
CA ALA A 24 -3.05 4.62 15.44
C ALA A 24 -2.59 3.16 15.53
N ASP A 25 -3.53 2.21 15.39
CA ASP A 25 -3.20 0.78 15.42
C ASP A 25 -2.29 0.36 14.27
N LEU A 26 -2.48 0.96 13.08
CA LEU A 26 -1.60 0.71 11.93
C LEU A 26 -0.19 1.26 12.15
N LEU A 27 -0.08 2.46 12.73
CA LEU A 27 1.19 3.16 12.91
C LEU A 27 1.99 2.60 14.09
N PHE A 28 1.31 2.19 15.16
CA PHE A 28 1.92 1.87 16.45
C PHE A 28 1.66 0.44 16.96
N GLY A 29 0.72 -0.31 16.38
CA GLY A 29 0.28 -1.63 16.88
C GLY A 29 1.20 -2.82 16.61
N GLY A 30 2.39 -2.62 16.02
CA GLY A 30 3.42 -3.65 15.84
C GLY A 30 3.11 -4.77 14.83
N GLY A 31 1.90 -4.81 14.27
CA GLY A 31 1.51 -5.75 13.20
C GLY A 31 1.98 -5.33 11.80
N PRO A 32 1.56 -6.06 10.75
CA PRO A 32 1.81 -5.68 9.37
C PRO A 32 1.28 -4.29 9.07
N ARG A 33 2.12 -3.40 8.54
CA ARG A 33 1.74 -2.02 8.18
C ARG A 33 1.06 -1.98 6.82
N VAL A 34 0.00 -2.77 6.66
CA VAL A 34 -0.87 -2.79 5.48
C VAL A 34 -2.24 -2.29 5.90
N LEU A 35 -2.80 -1.36 5.14
CA LEU A 35 -4.13 -0.83 5.41
C LEU A 35 -5.19 -1.93 5.25
N GLY A 36 -6.18 -1.93 6.14
CA GLY A 36 -7.29 -2.88 6.08
C GLY A 36 -7.01 -4.19 6.82
N HIS A 37 -7.87 -5.18 6.56
CA HIS A 37 -7.87 -6.45 7.27
C HIS A 37 -6.85 -7.43 6.64
N SER A 38 -6.15 -8.22 7.44
CA SER A 38 -5.16 -9.19 6.93
C SER A 38 -5.73 -10.26 5.99
N ALA A 39 -7.04 -10.52 6.10
CA ALA A 39 -7.75 -11.43 5.21
C ALA A 39 -8.40 -10.75 3.98
N SER A 40 -8.13 -9.47 3.73
CA SER A 40 -8.63 -8.78 2.54
C SER A 40 -7.61 -8.82 1.39
N ASP A 41 -8.08 -8.45 0.21
CA ASP A 41 -7.31 -8.41 -1.03
C ASP A 41 -6.04 -7.53 -0.94
N LEU A 42 -6.06 -6.44 -0.17
CA LEU A 42 -4.89 -5.58 -0.02
C LEU A 42 -3.68 -6.33 0.54
N PHE A 43 -3.89 -7.21 1.52
CA PHE A 43 -2.83 -8.02 2.10
C PHE A 43 -2.61 -9.33 1.32
N LEU A 44 -3.69 -10.08 1.06
CA LEU A 44 -3.60 -11.41 0.45
C LEU A 44 -3.20 -11.38 -1.03
N GLN A 45 -3.52 -10.32 -1.76
CA GLN A 45 -3.25 -10.20 -3.18
C GLN A 45 -2.23 -9.09 -3.46
N TYR A 46 -2.56 -7.82 -3.20
CA TYR A 46 -1.72 -6.70 -3.65
C TYR A 46 -0.33 -6.70 -2.99
N PHE A 47 -0.27 -6.86 -1.66
CA PHE A 47 1.01 -6.93 -0.95
C PHE A 47 1.82 -8.15 -1.41
N ALA A 48 1.22 -9.34 -1.45
CA ALA A 48 1.89 -10.58 -1.86
C ALA A 48 2.42 -10.51 -3.31
N TRP A 49 1.66 -9.91 -4.22
CA TRP A 49 2.07 -9.75 -5.61
C TRP A 49 3.18 -8.73 -5.77
N ARG A 50 3.16 -7.65 -4.98
CA ARG A 50 4.23 -6.65 -4.97
C ARG A 50 5.53 -7.27 -4.46
N ASP A 51 5.45 -8.00 -3.35
CA ASP A 51 6.57 -8.74 -2.79
C ASP A 51 7.17 -9.74 -3.79
N PHE A 52 6.35 -10.56 -4.45
CA PHE A 52 6.82 -11.44 -5.52
C PHE A 52 7.54 -10.67 -6.63
N GLY A 53 6.93 -9.60 -7.13
CA GLY A 53 7.49 -8.83 -8.25
C GLY A 53 8.81 -8.15 -7.91
N PHE A 54 8.92 -7.50 -6.75
CA PHE A 54 10.16 -6.83 -6.35
C PHE A 54 11.25 -7.82 -5.95
N ARG A 55 10.90 -8.97 -5.36
CA ARG A 55 11.87 -10.05 -5.13
C ARG A 55 12.44 -10.62 -6.43
N GLU A 56 11.65 -10.77 -7.48
CA GLU A 56 12.15 -11.19 -8.79
C GLU A 56 12.97 -10.08 -9.46
N LEU A 57 12.50 -8.84 -9.38
CA LEU A 57 13.23 -7.69 -9.94
C LEU A 57 14.60 -7.51 -9.29
N ALA A 58 14.70 -7.69 -7.96
CA ALA A 58 15.96 -7.66 -7.22
C ALA A 58 16.95 -8.76 -7.65
N LYS A 59 16.47 -9.85 -8.26
CA LYS A 59 17.29 -10.90 -8.88
C LYS A 59 17.63 -10.61 -10.35
N GLY A 60 17.17 -9.49 -10.91
CA GLY A 60 17.30 -9.14 -12.33
C GLY A 60 16.21 -9.75 -13.23
N ASN A 61 15.18 -10.36 -12.65
CA ASN A 61 14.09 -10.97 -13.41
C ASN A 61 12.89 -10.02 -13.51
N LEU A 62 12.47 -9.72 -14.74
CA LEU A 62 11.19 -9.07 -14.96
C LEU A 62 10.08 -10.14 -15.03
N ALA A 63 9.34 -10.30 -13.93
CA ALA A 63 8.30 -11.32 -13.84
C ALA A 63 7.15 -11.03 -14.82
N LEU A 64 6.97 -11.85 -15.85
CA LEU A 64 5.84 -11.73 -16.80
C LEU A 64 4.65 -12.61 -16.42
N TRP A 65 4.91 -13.67 -15.65
CA TRP A 65 3.96 -14.69 -15.22
C TRP A 65 4.09 -14.92 -13.72
N ASN A 66 2.96 -14.98 -13.01
CA ASN A 66 2.96 -15.32 -11.59
C ASN A 66 2.46 -16.76 -11.42
N PRO A 67 3.34 -17.70 -11.00
CA PRO A 67 2.98 -19.11 -10.84
C PRO A 67 2.21 -19.40 -9.54
N HIS A 68 2.08 -18.42 -8.64
CA HIS A 68 1.45 -18.59 -7.32
C HIS A 68 -0.07 -18.45 -7.35
N ILE A 69 -0.68 -18.24 -8.54
CA ILE A 69 -2.11 -18.05 -8.71
C ILE A 69 -2.68 -19.22 -9.49
N PHE A 70 -3.27 -20.22 -8.81
CA PHE A 70 -3.78 -21.44 -9.45
C PHE A 70 -2.71 -22.10 -10.38
N SER A 71 -3.01 -22.27 -11.66
CA SER A 71 -2.06 -22.76 -12.69
C SER A 71 -1.19 -21.66 -13.30
N GLY A 72 -1.21 -20.48 -12.68
CA GLY A 72 -0.52 -19.26 -13.06
C GLY A 72 -1.41 -18.23 -13.75
N ALA A 73 -0.94 -16.97 -13.76
CA ALA A 73 -1.62 -15.86 -14.42
C ALA A 73 -0.63 -14.83 -15.00
N PRO A 74 -1.03 -14.07 -16.04
CA PRO A 74 -0.28 -12.91 -16.50
C PRO A 74 -0.05 -11.92 -15.35
N TYR A 75 1.19 -11.44 -15.19
CA TYR A 75 1.57 -10.61 -14.07
C TYR A 75 1.92 -9.17 -14.48
N LEU A 76 2.94 -8.95 -15.30
CA LEU A 76 3.41 -7.60 -15.64
C LEU A 76 2.35 -6.75 -16.33
N GLY A 77 1.47 -7.39 -17.12
CA GLY A 77 0.36 -6.72 -17.80
C GLY A 77 -0.77 -6.26 -16.85
N GLY A 78 -0.76 -6.72 -15.59
CA GLY A 78 -1.72 -6.32 -14.57
C GLY A 78 -1.25 -5.12 -13.75
N MET A 79 -2.20 -4.34 -13.24
CA MET A 79 -1.91 -3.20 -12.36
C MET A 79 -1.52 -3.61 -10.93
N GLN A 80 -1.70 -4.87 -10.57
CA GLN A 80 -1.57 -5.37 -9.20
C GLN A 80 -0.11 -5.38 -8.71
N GLY A 81 0.83 -5.70 -9.59
CA GLY A 81 2.27 -5.72 -9.27
C GLY A 81 2.92 -4.34 -9.28
N ALA A 82 2.46 -3.45 -10.16
CA ALA A 82 2.88 -2.04 -10.27
C ALA A 82 4.41 -1.81 -10.25
N GLN A 83 5.20 -2.75 -10.78
CA GLN A 83 6.67 -2.66 -10.85
C GLN A 83 7.14 -1.50 -11.74
N LEU A 84 6.33 -1.09 -12.72
CA LEU A 84 6.64 0.00 -13.64
C LEU A 84 6.23 1.38 -13.09
N TYR A 85 5.80 1.47 -11.82
CA TYR A 85 5.52 2.72 -11.13
C TYR A 85 6.70 3.10 -10.23
N PRO A 86 7.51 4.10 -10.61
CA PRO A 86 8.74 4.45 -9.88
C PRO A 86 8.56 4.69 -8.37
N PRO A 87 7.45 5.28 -7.88
CA PRO A 87 7.24 5.42 -6.43
C PRO A 87 7.23 4.10 -5.66
N ASN A 88 6.96 2.98 -6.33
CA ASN A 88 6.93 1.66 -5.71
C ASN A 88 8.31 1.00 -5.61
N TRP A 89 9.37 1.56 -6.20
CA TRP A 89 10.70 0.95 -6.21
C TRP A 89 11.40 0.93 -4.84
N ILE A 90 10.81 1.57 -3.84
CA ILE A 90 11.23 1.50 -2.43
C ILE A 90 10.71 0.26 -1.69
N PHE A 91 10.05 -0.65 -2.40
CA PHE A 91 9.57 -1.93 -1.86
C PHE A 91 10.73 -2.93 -1.76
#